data_AF-A0A0F9D0B8-F1
#
_entry.id   AF-A0A0F9D0B8-F1
#
_cell.length_a   1.000
_cell.length_b   1.000
_cell.length_c   1.000
_cell.angle_alpha   90.00
_cell.angle_beta   90.00
_cell.angle_gamma   90.00
#
_symmetry.space_group_name_H-M   'P 1'
#
loop_
_entity.id
_entity.type
_entity.pdbx_description
1 polymer ?
#
loop_
_entity_poly.entity_id
_entity_poly.type
_entity_poly.pdbx_seq_one_letter_code
_entity_poly.pdbx_strand_id
1 'polypeptide(L)' 'MKVPFLDLKSQYASIRDEIASGLQEVLDNTAFAGGQFVEKFENDFASFCQCELAIGVGSGT' A
#
# COMPACT_ATOMS: atom_id res chain seq x y z
N MET A 1 -30.98 -8.26 -9.19
CA MET A 1 -29.88 -7.97 -8.24
C MET A 1 -28.67 -8.74 -8.71
N LYS A 2 -27.51 -8.09 -8.91
CA LYS A 2 -26.28 -8.74 -9.38
C LYS A 2 -25.30 -8.72 -8.20
N VAL A 3 -24.82 -9.88 -7.77
CA VAL A 3 -23.83 -9.99 -6.68
C VAL A 3 -22.46 -10.16 -7.33
N PRO A 4 -21.59 -9.14 -7.30
CA PRO A 4 -20.25 -9.24 -7.85
C PRO A 4 -19.41 -10.21 -7.01
N PHE A 5 -18.51 -10.95 -7.65
CA PHE A 5 -17.56 -11.82 -6.95
C PHE A 5 -16.57 -11.02 -6.07
N LEU A 6 -16.17 -9.83 -6.53
CA LEU A 6 -15.28 -8.91 -5.83
C LEU A 6 -15.69 -7.47 -6.16
N ASP A 7 -15.81 -6.61 -5.15
CA ASP A 7 -16.15 -5.20 -5.30
C ASP A 7 -15.07 -4.29 -4.72
N LEU A 8 -14.02 -4.06 -5.52
CA LEU A 8 -12.92 -3.17 -5.17
C LEU A 8 -13.36 -1.70 -5.06
N LYS A 9 -14.47 -1.31 -5.71
CA LYS A 9 -14.96 0.06 -5.68
C LYS A 9 -15.49 0.39 -4.28
N SER A 10 -16.28 -0.51 -3.70
CA SER A 10 -16.79 -0.35 -2.34
C SER A 10 -15.65 -0.39 -1.30
N GLN A 11 -14.65 -1.26 -1.49
CA GLN A 11 -13.47 -1.32 -0.63
C GLN A 11 -12.66 -0.01 -0.69
N TYR A 12 -12.37 0.51 -1.89
CA TYR A 12 -11.68 1.80 -2.02
C TYR A 12 -12.47 2.93 -1.35
N ALA A 13 -13.79 2.95 -1.55
CA ALA A 13 -14.64 3.98 -0.95
C ALA A 13 -14.56 4.01 0.59
N SER A 14 -14.35 2.86 1.26
CA SER A 14 -14.23 2.81 2.72
C SER A 14 -12.89 3.33 3.28
N ILE A 15 -11.84 3.42 2.46
CA ILE A 15 -10.49 3.86 2.87
C ILE A 15 -9.95 5.01 2.01
N ARG A 16 -10.85 5.70 1.29
CA ARG A 16 -10.49 6.70 0.27
C ARG A 16 -9.62 7.82 0.83
N ASP A 17 -9.99 8.35 1.98
CA ASP A 17 -9.35 9.53 2.55
C ASP A 17 -7.94 9.19 3.08
N GLU A 18 -7.76 7.99 3.65
CA GLU A 18 -6.45 7.47 4.07
C GLU A 18 -5.51 7.31 2.87
N ILE A 19 -6.00 6.72 1.77
CA ILE A 19 -5.23 6.59 0.53
C ILE A 19 -4.86 7.97 -0.04
N ALA A 20 -5.81 8.91 -0.04
CA ALA A 20 -5.58 10.25 -0.57
C ALA A 20 -4.49 10.99 0.21
N SER A 21 -4.50 10.87 1.54
CA SER A 21 -3.45 11.45 2.40
C SER A 21 -2.08 10.87 2.09
N GLY A 22 -1.95 9.53 2.08
CA GLY A 22 -0.67 8.87 1.81
C GLY A 22 -0.14 9.18 0.41
N LEU A 23 -1.02 9.28 -0.59
CA LEU A 23 -0.62 9.67 -1.94
C LEU A 23 -0.13 11.12 -2.00
N GLN A 24 -0.80 12.05 -1.30
CA GLN A 24 -0.37 13.45 -1.25
C GLN A 24 1.01 13.59 -0.63
N GLU A 25 1.31 12.85 0.44
CA GLU A 25 2.64 12.85 1.07
C GLU A 25 3.74 12.37 0.11
N VAL A 26 3.46 11.36 -0.71
CA VAL A 26 4.41 10.90 -1.76
C VAL A 26 4.66 12.00 -2.80
N LEU A 27 3.59 12.66 -3.25
CA LEU A 27 3.66 13.74 -4.24
C LEU A 27 4.45 14.93 -3.71
N ASP A 28 4.15 15.39 -2.49
CA ASP A 28 4.80 16.53 -1.86
C ASP A 28 6.31 16.32 -1.69
N ASN A 29 6.73 15.07 -1.48
CA ASN A 29 8.14 14.70 -1.31
C ASN A 29 8.81 14.21 -2.61
N THR A 30 8.09 14.14 -3.74
CA THR A 30 8.62 13.59 -5.00
C THR A 30 9.22 12.18 -4.83
N ALA A 31 8.67 11.39 -3.91
CA ALA A 31 9.26 10.13 -3.43
C ALA A 31 8.75 8.91 -4.22
N PHE A 32 8.99 8.90 -5.53
CA PHE A 32 8.32 7.96 -6.44
C PHE A 32 8.95 6.57 -6.54
N ALA A 33 10.17 6.38 -6.05
CA ALA A 33 10.89 5.11 -6.12
C ALA A 33 11.78 4.93 -4.91
N GLY A 34 11.66 3.77 -4.24
CA GLY A 34 12.38 3.48 -3.01
C GLY A 34 12.12 4.48 -1.89
N GLY A 35 13.04 4.56 -0.95
CA GLY A 35 13.04 5.54 0.14
C GLY A 35 12.01 5.26 1.23
N GLN A 36 11.73 6.29 2.04
CA GLN A 36 11.04 6.15 3.33
C GLN A 36 9.70 5.41 3.28
N PHE A 37 8.90 5.60 2.22
CA PHE A 37 7.58 4.98 2.11
C PHE A 37 7.69 3.47 1.84
N VAL A 38 8.68 3.06 1.03
CA VAL A 38 8.97 1.64 0.77
C VAL A 38 9.59 0.99 2.01
N GLU A 39 10.58 1.63 2.63
CA GLU A 39 11.21 1.13 3.86
C GLU A 39 10.21 0.98 5.00
N LYS A 40 9.28 1.94 5.15
CA LYS A 40 8.21 1.83 6.15
C LYS A 40 7.32 0.62 5.87
N PHE A 41 6.89 0.43 4.63
CA PHE A 41 6.08 -0.72 4.25
C PHE A 41 6.82 -2.04 4.51
N GLU A 42 8.10 -2.14 4.15
CA GLU A 42 8.91 -3.34 4.37
C GLU A 42 9.00 -3.67 5.87
N ASN A 43 9.23 -2.68 6.73
CA ASN A 43 9.26 -2.88 8.19
C ASN A 43 7.90 -3.30 8.76
N ASP A 44 6.82 -2.63 8.34
CA ASP A 44 5.46 -2.95 8.76
C ASP A 44 5.06 -4.37 8.30
N PHE A 45 5.42 -4.73 7.07
CA PHE A 45 5.07 -6.01 6.48
C PHE A 45 5.91 -7.16 7.04
N ALA A 46 7.20 -6.94 7.32
CA ALA A 46 8.04 -7.92 8.03
C ALA A 46 7.45 -8.20 9.42
N SER A 47 7.04 -7.15 10.14
CA SER A 47 6.39 -7.27 11.45
C SER A 47 5.08 -8.04 11.36
N PHE A 48 4.23 -7.75 10.36
CA PHE A 48 2.98 -8.46 10.11
C PHE A 48 3.20 -9.95 9.83
N CYS A 49 4.20 -10.28 9.02
CA CYS A 49 4.56 -11.65 8.65
C CYS A 49 5.36 -12.39 9.73
N GLN A 50 5.75 -11.71 10.82
CA GLN A 50 6.62 -12.25 11.87
C GLN A 50 7.97 -12.75 11.34
N CYS A 51 8.53 -12.03 10.37
CA CYS A 51 9.86 -12.29 9.83
C CYS A 51 10.81 -11.12 10.09
N GLU A 52 12.11 -11.36 9.93
CA GLU A 52 13.13 -10.35 10.21
C GLU A 52 13.17 -9.24 9.15
N LEU A 53 12.96 -9.60 7.88
CA LEU A 53 13.11 -8.70 6.74
C LEU A 53 11.99 -8.93 5.72
N ALA A 54 11.63 -7.86 5.00
CA ALA A 54 10.82 -7.89 3.78
C ALA A 54 11.50 -7.05 2.71
N ILE A 55 11.33 -7.42 1.44
CA ILE A 55 11.88 -6.69 0.30
C ILE A 55 10.77 -6.48 -0.73
N GLY A 56 10.49 -5.23 -1.06
CA GLY A 56 9.55 -4.84 -2.10
C GLY A 56 10.12 -5.10 -3.50
N VAL A 57 9.33 -5.80 -4.33
CA VAL A 57 9.66 -6.10 -5.73
C VAL A 57 8.49 -5.73 -6.64
N GLY A 58 8.74 -5.62 -7.94
CA GLY A 58 7.71 -5.20 -8.92
C GLY A 58 6.60 -6.21 -9.17
N SER A 59 6.84 -7.50 -8.92
CA SER A 59 5.85 -8.58 -9.01
C SER A 59 6.31 -9.82 -8.24
N GLY A 60 5.41 -10.76 -7.99
CA GLY A 60 5.71 -12.05 -7.35
C GLY A 60 6.06 -13.20 -8.31
N THR A 61 6.38 -12.92 -9.58
CA THR A 61 6.77 -13.91 -10.60
C THR A 61 8.28 -13.90 -10.78
#